data_AF-A0A7S3N1Y5-F1
#
_entry.id   AF-A0A7S3N1Y5-F1
#
_cell.length_a   1.000
_cell.length_b   1.000
_cell.length_c   1.000
_cell.angle_alpha   90.00
_cell.angle_beta   90.00
_cell.angle_gamma   90.00
#
_symmetry.space_group_name_H-M   'P 1'
#
loop_
_entity.id
_entity.type
_entity.pdbx_description
1 polymer ?
#
loop_
_entity_poly.entity_id
_entity_poly.type
_entity_poly.pdbx_seq_one_letter_code
_entity_poly.pdbx_strand_id
1 'polypeptide(L)'
;MDANLKPWLLEVNVAPSLSSSSPFDKKVKSMLLSDTMHLIGYQIFDRKKVGEERKRDKKKNGSIIAQYAQSFKQKKANNDDIQDLDIDVSPLKKREPDSASHMSESPEKRRIKDKVVIPSFLDGFEYLTEDDLDLIASFEEELARRQQTRFERLFPTKDTVENLGPCFECQRHSNSVLWQYIRQKQPIQQVKNYYKSNPLV
;
A
#
# COMPACT_ATOMS: atom_id res chain seq x y z
N MET A 1 -22.61 14.04 30.17
CA MET A 1 -23.59 14.84 29.42
C MET A 1 -24.13 15.88 30.38
N ASP A 2 -24.36 17.11 29.93
CA ASP A 2 -25.05 18.10 30.75
C ASP A 2 -26.58 17.91 30.67
N ALA A 3 -27.33 18.79 31.34
CA ALA A 3 -28.80 18.78 31.31
C ALA A 3 -29.39 19.00 29.90
N ASN A 4 -28.60 19.53 28.96
CA ASN A 4 -28.99 19.78 27.57
C ASN A 4 -28.48 18.69 26.62
N LEU A 5 -28.03 17.53 27.13
CA LEU A 5 -27.46 16.42 26.37
C LEU A 5 -26.22 16.81 25.54
N LYS A 6 -25.50 17.87 25.91
CA LYS A 6 -24.24 18.23 25.25
C LYS A 6 -23.11 17.32 25.76
N PRO A 7 -22.32 16.71 24.87
CA PRO A 7 -21.12 15.98 25.26
C PRO A 7 -20.00 16.97 25.61
N TRP A 8 -19.25 16.64 26.67
CA TRP A 8 -18.10 17.40 27.11
C TRP A 8 -16.91 16.44 27.19
N LEU A 9 -15.81 16.79 26.52
CA LEU A 9 -14.55 16.05 26.65
C LEU A 9 -13.96 16.39 28.02
N LEU A 10 -13.74 15.36 28.85
CA LEU A 10 -13.16 15.53 30.18
C LEU A 10 -11.69 15.15 30.16
N GLU A 11 -11.40 13.95 29.69
CA GLU A 11 -10.05 13.39 29.62
C GLU A 11 -9.96 12.36 28.50
N VAL A 12 -8.73 12.08 28.09
CA VAL A 12 -8.41 10.98 27.18
C VAL A 12 -7.46 10.04 27.92
N ASN A 13 -7.90 8.81 28.12
CA ASN A 13 -7.13 7.78 28.82
C ASN A 13 -6.23 7.02 27.84
N VAL A 14 -4.91 7.12 28.03
CA VAL A 14 -3.91 6.41 27.22
C VAL A 14 -3.82 4.93 27.61
N ALA A 15 -4.10 4.59 28.87
CA ALA A 15 -4.06 3.24 29.40
C ALA A 15 -5.37 2.89 30.14
N PRO A 16 -6.48 2.68 29.42
CA PRO A 16 -7.75 2.32 30.03
C PRO A 16 -7.67 0.92 30.68
N SER A 17 -8.39 0.71 31.79
CA SER A 17 -8.38 -0.56 32.50
C SER A 17 -9.01 -1.71 31.72
N LEU A 18 -8.27 -2.80 31.58
CA LEU A 18 -8.76 -4.08 31.03
C LEU A 18 -9.14 -5.10 32.12
N SER A 19 -9.07 -4.75 33.41
CA SER A 19 -9.51 -5.64 34.48
C SER A 19 -11.03 -5.88 34.38
N SER A 20 -11.47 -7.12 34.58
CA SER A 20 -12.89 -7.48 34.47
C SER A 20 -13.39 -7.99 35.81
N SER A 21 -14.20 -7.19 36.51
CA SER A 21 -14.80 -7.55 37.81
C SER A 21 -16.23 -8.08 37.67
N SER A 22 -16.88 -7.87 36.51
CA SER A 22 -18.21 -8.38 36.21
C SER A 22 -18.27 -9.21 34.90
N PRO A 23 -19.28 -10.09 34.74
CA PRO A 23 -19.53 -10.77 33.47
C PRO A 23 -19.79 -9.82 32.29
N PHE A 24 -20.40 -8.65 32.57
CA PHE A 24 -20.65 -7.63 31.56
C PHE A 24 -19.35 -6.97 31.08
N ASP A 25 -18.47 -6.58 32.01
CA ASP A 25 -17.15 -6.03 31.66
C ASP A 25 -16.36 -7.01 30.82
N LYS A 26 -16.37 -8.29 31.22
CA LYS A 26 -15.69 -9.35 30.47
C LYS A 26 -16.22 -9.42 29.04
N LYS A 27 -17.55 -9.41 28.85
CA LYS A 27 -18.17 -9.44 27.52
C LYS A 27 -17.75 -8.23 26.67
N VAL A 28 -17.93 -7.01 27.18
CA VAL A 28 -17.62 -5.77 26.44
C VAL A 28 -16.13 -5.69 26.10
N LYS A 29 -15.25 -5.92 27.08
CA LYS A 29 -13.80 -5.81 26.91
C LYS A 29 -13.24 -6.91 26.01
N SER A 30 -13.72 -8.14 26.12
CA SER A 30 -13.33 -9.22 25.21
C SER A 30 -13.77 -8.96 23.77
N MET A 31 -14.99 -8.43 23.56
CA MET A 31 -15.46 -8.04 22.23
C MET A 31 -14.63 -6.90 21.64
N LEU A 32 -14.34 -5.86 22.43
CA LEU A 32 -13.50 -4.75 22.03
C LEU A 32 -12.09 -5.23 21.61
N LEU A 33 -11.46 -6.07 22.43
CA LEU A 33 -10.13 -6.59 22.13
C LEU A 33 -10.12 -7.49 20.89
N SER A 34 -11.12 -8.36 20.76
CA SER A 34 -11.31 -9.19 19.57
C SER A 34 -11.39 -8.33 18.32
N ASP A 35 -12.28 -7.34 18.29
CA ASP A 35 -12.46 -6.46 17.14
C ASP A 35 -11.21 -5.64 16.84
N THR A 36 -10.49 -5.21 17.89
CA THR A 36 -9.25 -4.45 17.72
C THR A 36 -8.19 -5.31 17.02
N MET A 37 -8.00 -6.56 17.47
CA MET A 37 -7.03 -7.48 16.88
C MET A 37 -7.37 -7.84 15.42
N HIS A 38 -8.66 -7.99 15.10
CA HIS A 38 -9.12 -8.19 13.72
C HIS A 38 -8.88 -6.93 12.87
N LEU A 39 -9.19 -5.74 13.38
CA LEU A 39 -9.05 -4.48 12.64
C LEU A 39 -7.59 -4.20 12.26
N ILE A 40 -6.66 -4.35 13.22
CA ILE A 40 -5.23 -4.15 12.96
C ILE A 40 -4.63 -5.25 12.06
N GLY A 41 -5.38 -6.30 11.75
CA GLY A 41 -4.91 -7.41 10.92
C GLY A 41 -3.85 -8.25 11.60
N TYR A 42 -3.98 -8.49 12.91
CA TYR A 42 -3.00 -9.28 13.66
C TYR A 42 -2.86 -10.69 13.07
N GLN A 43 -1.70 -10.97 12.47
CA GLN A 43 -1.39 -12.28 11.92
C GLN A 43 -0.74 -13.16 12.98
N ILE A 44 -1.26 -14.37 13.15
CA ILE A 44 -0.67 -15.34 14.08
C ILE A 44 0.71 -15.73 13.55
N PHE A 45 1.74 -15.47 14.36
CA PHE A 45 3.12 -15.82 14.04
C PHE A 45 3.29 -17.35 14.01
N ASP A 46 3.37 -17.90 12.81
CA ASP A 46 3.71 -19.31 12.61
C ASP A 46 5.22 -19.45 12.40
N ARG A 47 5.93 -19.83 13.47
CA ARG A 47 7.39 -19.98 13.46
C ARG A 47 7.87 -20.98 12.41
N LYS A 48 7.04 -21.97 12.02
CA LYS A 48 7.40 -22.93 10.97
C LYS A 48 7.33 -22.27 9.60
N LYS A 49 6.24 -21.58 9.27
CA LYS A 49 6.09 -20.85 7.99
C LYS A 49 7.18 -19.80 7.79
N VAL A 50 7.49 -19.03 8.83
CA VAL A 50 8.57 -18.02 8.77
C VAL A 50 9.93 -18.68 8.52
N GLY A 51 10.18 -19.85 9.12
CA GLY A 51 11.38 -20.63 8.85
C GLY A 51 11.46 -21.15 7.41
N GLU A 52 10.34 -21.52 6.81
CA GLU A 52 10.25 -21.97 5.43
C GLU A 52 10.42 -20.83 4.43
N GLU A 53 9.77 -19.68 4.65
CA GLU A 53 9.94 -18.46 3.84
C GLU A 53 11.40 -18.01 3.84
N ARG A 54 12.02 -17.92 5.02
CA ARG A 54 13.45 -17.56 5.12
C ARG A 54 14.38 -18.53 4.40
N LYS A 55 14.01 -19.82 4.31
CA LYS A 55 14.75 -20.82 3.51
C LYS A 55 14.51 -20.61 2.00
N ARG A 56 13.28 -20.31 1.59
CA ARG A 56 12.94 -19.98 0.19
C ARG A 56 13.66 -18.73 -0.28
N ASP A 57 13.70 -17.67 0.51
CA ASP A 57 14.36 -16.41 0.16
C ASP A 57 15.87 -16.58 0.03
N LYS A 58 16.49 -17.34 0.93
CA LYS A 58 17.90 -17.73 0.79
C LYS A 58 18.18 -18.50 -0.50
N LYS A 59 17.26 -19.40 -0.89
CA LYS A 59 17.38 -20.18 -2.14
C LYS A 59 17.20 -19.30 -3.37
N LYS A 60 16.25 -18.36 -3.36
CA LYS A 60 16.02 -17.37 -4.43
C LYS A 60 17.22 -16.43 -4.59
N ASN A 61 17.71 -15.83 -3.50
CA ASN A 61 18.85 -14.91 -3.53
C ASN A 61 20.14 -15.62 -3.95
N GLY A 62 20.37 -16.85 -3.49
CA GLY A 62 21.48 -17.69 -3.96
C GLY A 62 21.39 -18.01 -5.45
N SER A 63 20.19 -18.27 -5.97
CA SER A 63 19.94 -18.52 -7.40
C SER A 63 20.22 -17.29 -8.25
N ILE A 64 19.79 -16.11 -7.82
CA ILE A 64 20.04 -14.84 -8.52
C ILE A 64 21.54 -14.55 -8.57
N ILE A 65 22.26 -14.67 -7.44
CA ILE A 65 23.71 -14.46 -7.40
C ILE A 65 24.44 -15.47 -8.29
N ALA A 66 24.02 -16.73 -8.30
CA ALA A 66 24.59 -17.76 -9.18
C ALA A 66 24.35 -17.45 -10.67
N GLN A 67 23.15 -16.96 -11.02
CA GLN A 67 22.81 -16.57 -12.39
C GLN A 67 23.62 -15.34 -12.85
N TYR A 68 23.76 -14.32 -12.00
CA TYR A 68 24.66 -13.19 -12.27
C TYR A 68 26.12 -13.67 -12.43
N ALA A 69 26.63 -14.51 -11.53
CA ALA A 69 28.00 -15.02 -11.62
C ALA A 69 28.28 -15.86 -12.89
N GLN A 70 27.29 -16.62 -13.38
CA GLN A 70 27.39 -17.33 -14.66
C GLN A 70 27.48 -16.36 -15.85
N SER A 71 26.72 -15.26 -15.84
CA SER A 71 26.78 -14.23 -16.88
C SER A 71 28.13 -13.49 -16.93
N PHE A 72 28.81 -13.30 -15.78
CA PHE A 72 30.17 -12.75 -15.71
C PHE A 72 31.25 -13.75 -16.18
N LYS A 73 31.05 -15.06 -15.97
CA LYS A 73 31.98 -16.09 -16.47
C LYS A 73 31.91 -16.26 -17.98
N GLN A 74 30.72 -16.13 -18.58
CA GLN A 74 30.57 -16.12 -20.05
C GLN A 74 31.23 -14.89 -20.68
N LYS A 75 31.15 -13.72 -20.05
CA LYS A 75 31.86 -12.50 -20.49
C LYS A 75 33.39 -12.59 -20.39
N LYS A 76 33.93 -13.49 -19.58
CA LYS A 76 35.40 -13.67 -19.41
C LYS A 76 35.98 -14.75 -20.33
N ALA A 77 35.14 -15.58 -20.96
CA ALA A 77 35.57 -16.61 -21.91
C ALA A 77 35.66 -16.09 -23.36
N ASN A 78 34.99 -14.98 -23.68
CA ASN A 78 35.15 -14.23 -24.92
C ASN A 78 35.96 -12.97 -24.60
N ASN A 79 37.28 -13.10 -24.60
CA ASN A 79 38.17 -11.99 -24.33
C ASN A 79 38.83 -11.60 -25.65
N ASP A 80 38.31 -10.56 -26.30
CA ASP A 80 39.10 -9.68 -27.16
C ASP A 80 38.53 -8.25 -27.03
N ASP A 81 39.47 -7.34 -26.73
CA ASP A 81 39.41 -5.87 -26.78
C ASP A 81 38.57 -5.10 -25.75
N ILE A 82 39.28 -4.59 -24.74
CA ILE A 82 38.92 -3.36 -24.03
C ILE A 82 39.36 -2.19 -24.91
N GLN A 83 38.41 -1.48 -25.50
CA GLN A 83 38.59 -0.09 -25.94
C GLN A 83 37.23 0.63 -25.94
N ASP A 84 37.21 1.76 -25.21
CA ASP A 84 36.32 2.92 -25.27
C ASP A 84 34.79 2.68 -25.32
N LEU A 85 34.14 2.93 -24.18
CA LEU A 85 32.68 3.09 -24.10
C LEU A 85 32.30 4.50 -24.57
N ASP A 86 32.26 4.69 -25.89
CA ASP A 86 31.42 5.71 -26.51
C ASP A 86 29.96 5.29 -26.36
N ILE A 87 29.19 6.08 -25.61
CA ILE A 87 27.73 5.94 -25.51
C ILE A 87 27.15 6.51 -26.81
N ASP A 88 26.95 5.63 -27.80
CA ASP A 88 26.23 5.97 -29.04
C ASP A 88 24.76 6.26 -28.74
N VAL A 89 24.43 7.54 -28.82
CA VAL A 89 23.08 8.07 -28.90
C VAL A 89 22.66 8.02 -30.37
N SER A 90 21.82 7.05 -30.73
CA SER A 90 21.13 7.04 -32.02
C SER A 90 19.66 6.61 -31.90
N PRO A 91 18.72 7.23 -32.66
CA PRO A 91 17.31 7.32 -32.29
C PRO A 91 16.45 6.23 -32.93
N LEU A 92 15.70 5.47 -32.13
CA LEU A 92 14.80 4.45 -32.65
C LEU A 92 13.47 5.04 -33.16
N LYS A 93 13.45 5.27 -34.47
CA LYS A 93 12.35 5.15 -35.47
C LYS A 93 10.89 5.11 -34.95
N LYS A 94 10.13 6.12 -35.39
CA LYS A 94 8.65 6.14 -35.49
C LYS A 94 8.12 4.88 -36.21
N ARG A 95 7.09 4.25 -35.63
CA ARG A 95 6.12 3.42 -36.33
C ARG A 95 4.72 3.79 -35.84
N GLU A 96 3.86 4.17 -36.77
CA GLU A 96 2.40 4.04 -36.71
C GLU A 96 1.96 3.24 -37.95
N PRO A 97 0.71 2.75 -38.07
CA PRO A 97 -0.36 2.57 -37.07
C PRO A 97 -0.80 1.08 -37.01
N ASP A 98 -1.74 0.68 -36.15
CA ASP A 98 -2.88 -0.18 -36.55
C ASP A 98 -3.89 -0.42 -35.41
N SER A 99 -5.14 -0.47 -35.84
CA SER A 99 -6.38 -0.60 -35.08
C SER A 99 -6.65 -1.99 -34.50
N ALA A 100 -7.40 -1.99 -33.38
CA ALA A 100 -8.34 -3.00 -32.88
C ALA A 100 -7.92 -3.93 -31.71
N SER A 101 -8.76 -3.83 -30.67
CA SER A 101 -9.15 -4.87 -29.69
C SER A 101 -8.21 -5.26 -28.54
N HIS A 102 -8.80 -5.22 -27.33
CA HIS A 102 -8.47 -5.99 -26.12
C HIS A 102 -6.99 -6.20 -25.75
N MET A 103 -6.57 -5.61 -24.62
CA MET A 103 -6.34 -6.31 -23.35
C MET A 103 -5.95 -5.27 -22.29
N SER A 104 -6.30 -5.53 -21.03
CA SER A 104 -5.98 -4.70 -19.88
C SER A 104 -4.47 -4.63 -19.66
N GLU A 105 -3.80 -3.71 -20.34
CA GLU A 105 -2.39 -3.38 -20.06
C GLU A 105 -2.31 -2.59 -18.77
N SER A 106 -1.40 -3.04 -17.90
CA SER A 106 -1.05 -2.32 -16.68
C SER A 106 -0.47 -0.95 -17.07
N PRO A 107 -0.77 0.14 -16.33
CA PRO A 107 -0.22 1.45 -16.65
C PRO A 107 1.31 1.38 -16.75
N GLU A 108 1.88 1.83 -17.87
CA GLU A 108 3.33 1.84 -18.09
C GLU A 108 4.05 2.51 -16.93
N LYS A 109 4.90 1.76 -16.24
CA LYS A 109 5.78 2.27 -15.18
C LYS A 109 6.76 3.26 -15.80
N ARG A 110 6.73 4.51 -15.35
CA ARG A 110 7.69 5.55 -15.76
C ARG A 110 8.69 5.79 -14.64
N ARG A 111 9.94 6.08 -15.00
CA ARG A 111 10.96 6.53 -14.05
C ARG A 111 11.08 8.05 -14.14
N ILE A 112 10.77 8.74 -13.05
CA ILE A 112 10.96 10.19 -12.92
C ILE A 112 11.85 10.43 -11.69
N LYS A 113 13.03 11.04 -11.89
CA LYS A 113 13.98 11.37 -10.81
C LYS A 113 14.23 10.18 -9.85
N ASP A 114 14.57 9.02 -10.42
CA ASP A 114 14.84 7.74 -9.74
C ASP A 114 13.67 7.08 -8.99
N LYS A 115 12.47 7.66 -9.02
CA LYS A 115 11.25 7.05 -8.48
C LYS A 115 10.42 6.38 -9.58
N VAL A 116 9.92 5.18 -9.30
CA VAL A 116 8.95 4.51 -10.16
C VAL A 116 7.59 5.12 -9.89
N VAL A 117 6.94 5.60 -10.94
CA VAL A 117 5.62 6.21 -10.87
C VAL A 117 4.69 5.59 -11.91
N ILE A 118 3.40 5.64 -11.63
CA ILE A 118 2.36 5.25 -12.58
C ILE A 118 1.45 6.43 -12.88
N PRO A 119 0.86 6.50 -14.09
CA PRO A 119 -0.29 7.36 -14.36
C PRO A 119 -1.33 7.25 -13.26
N SER A 120 -1.67 8.39 -12.66
CA SER A 120 -2.65 8.45 -11.58
C SER A 120 -4.04 8.16 -12.13
N PHE A 121 -4.82 7.39 -11.37
CA PHE A 121 -6.27 7.27 -11.57
C PHE A 121 -7.06 8.23 -10.68
N LEU A 122 -6.38 9.03 -9.85
CA LEU A 122 -6.97 10.06 -9.02
C LEU A 122 -6.93 11.41 -9.76
N ASP A 123 -8.08 12.05 -9.93
CA ASP A 123 -8.14 13.46 -10.34
C ASP A 123 -7.25 14.35 -9.45
N GLY A 124 -6.58 15.32 -10.08
CA GLY A 124 -5.70 16.26 -9.39
C GLY A 124 -4.28 15.74 -9.16
N PHE A 125 -4.01 14.47 -9.49
CA PHE A 125 -2.67 13.89 -9.50
C PHE A 125 -2.34 13.43 -10.92
N GLU A 126 -1.15 13.76 -11.42
CA GLU A 126 -0.69 13.27 -12.74
C GLU A 126 -0.09 11.86 -12.60
N TYR A 127 0.64 11.63 -11.51
CA TYR A 127 1.28 10.37 -11.21
C TYR A 127 1.09 9.97 -9.75
N LEU A 128 1.07 8.65 -9.49
CA LEU A 128 1.14 8.07 -8.15
C LEU A 128 2.47 7.33 -8.00
N THR A 129 3.07 7.48 -6.83
CA THR A 129 4.27 6.74 -6.43
C THR A 129 3.91 5.35 -5.88
N GLU A 130 4.88 4.48 -5.72
CA GLU A 130 4.69 3.18 -5.04
C GLU A 130 4.17 3.37 -3.60
N ASP A 131 4.71 4.34 -2.86
CA ASP A 131 4.25 4.69 -1.52
C ASP A 131 2.76 5.11 -1.48
N ASP A 132 2.29 5.82 -2.51
CA ASP A 132 0.89 6.23 -2.63
C ASP A 132 -0.02 5.02 -2.87
N LEU A 133 0.44 4.05 -3.65
CA LEU A 133 -0.30 2.82 -3.92
C LEU A 133 -0.35 1.91 -2.69
N ASP A 134 0.76 1.79 -1.96
CA ASP A 134 0.82 1.06 -0.69
C ASP A 134 -0.09 1.71 0.37
N LEU A 135 -0.13 3.04 0.41
CA LEU A 135 -1.04 3.79 1.28
C LEU A 135 -2.51 3.47 0.96
N ILE A 136 -2.90 3.49 -0.32
CA ILE A 136 -4.28 3.21 -0.72
C ILE A 136 -4.61 1.72 -0.48
N ALA A 137 -3.69 0.80 -0.81
CA ALA A 137 -3.88 -0.63 -0.61
C ALA A 137 -4.05 -0.98 0.87
N SER A 138 -3.16 -0.48 1.74
CA SER A 138 -3.26 -0.70 3.18
C SER A 138 -4.57 -0.15 3.77
N PHE A 139 -5.02 1.00 3.27
CA PHE A 139 -6.31 1.58 3.64
C PHE A 139 -7.51 0.72 3.18
N GLU A 140 -7.48 0.19 1.96
CA GLU A 140 -8.51 -0.73 1.44
C GLU A 140 -8.56 -2.03 2.26
N GLU A 141 -7.41 -2.60 2.59
CA GLU A 141 -7.34 -3.80 3.40
C GLU A 141 -7.87 -3.57 4.82
N GLU A 142 -7.53 -2.45 5.44
CA GLU A 142 -8.09 -2.06 6.73
C GLU A 142 -9.62 -1.93 6.64
N LEU A 143 -10.13 -1.32 5.58
CA LEU A 143 -11.57 -1.21 5.34
C LEU A 143 -12.25 -2.58 5.20
N ALA A 144 -11.62 -3.51 4.51
CA ALA A 144 -12.13 -4.87 4.36
C ALA A 144 -12.17 -5.60 5.71
N ARG A 145 -11.11 -5.50 6.52
CA ARG A 145 -11.06 -6.08 7.88
C ARG A 145 -12.12 -5.44 8.78
N ARG A 146 -12.28 -4.12 8.73
CA ARG A 146 -13.24 -3.37 9.55
C ARG A 146 -14.68 -3.85 9.35
N GLN A 147 -15.07 -4.26 8.13
CA GLN A 147 -16.43 -4.76 7.84
C GLN A 147 -16.81 -5.98 8.70
N GLN A 148 -15.84 -6.70 9.26
CA GLN A 148 -16.05 -7.86 10.13
C GLN A 148 -16.07 -7.49 11.62
N THR A 149 -15.98 -6.20 11.95
CA THR A 149 -15.88 -5.68 13.32
C THR A 149 -17.04 -4.73 13.62
N ARG A 150 -17.20 -4.34 14.89
CA ARG A 150 -18.16 -3.31 15.30
C ARG A 150 -17.60 -1.88 15.26
N PHE A 151 -16.37 -1.69 14.78
CA PHE A 151 -15.78 -0.36 14.68
C PHE A 151 -16.36 0.42 13.50
N GLU A 152 -16.74 1.66 13.80
CA GLU A 152 -17.11 2.66 12.80
C GLU A 152 -15.95 3.62 12.57
N ARG A 153 -15.70 3.95 11.30
CA ARG A 153 -14.73 4.97 10.94
C ARG A 153 -15.40 6.34 10.99
N LEU A 154 -14.99 7.16 11.94
CA LEU A 154 -15.42 8.56 12.03
C LEU A 154 -14.56 9.48 11.15
N PHE A 155 -13.28 9.15 10.99
CA PHE A 155 -12.34 9.89 10.15
C PHE A 155 -11.27 8.94 9.57
N PRO A 156 -10.80 9.15 8.33
CA PRO A 156 -11.37 10.05 7.33
C PRO A 156 -12.63 9.44 6.69
N THR A 157 -13.70 10.24 6.57
CA THR A 157 -14.86 9.93 5.73
C THR A 157 -15.07 11.07 4.73
N LYS A 158 -15.93 10.84 3.72
CA LYS A 158 -16.22 11.87 2.71
C LYS A 158 -16.65 13.19 3.36
N ASP A 159 -17.51 13.12 4.37
CA ASP A 159 -18.08 14.30 5.02
C ASP A 159 -17.13 14.90 6.08
N THR A 160 -16.34 14.08 6.78
CA THR A 160 -15.47 14.58 7.85
C THR A 160 -14.17 15.17 7.34
N VAL A 161 -13.68 14.74 6.17
CA VAL A 161 -12.48 15.30 5.55
C VAL A 161 -12.66 16.77 5.20
N GLU A 162 -13.82 17.18 4.69
CA GLU A 162 -14.08 18.58 4.31
C GLU A 162 -14.20 19.48 5.54
N ASN A 163 -14.85 18.98 6.60
CA ASN A 163 -15.11 19.75 7.81
C ASN A 163 -13.90 19.79 8.77
N LEU A 164 -13.15 18.69 8.89
CA LEU A 164 -12.02 18.57 9.82
C LEU A 164 -10.67 18.79 9.15
N GLY A 165 -10.59 18.74 7.82
CA GLY A 165 -9.36 19.01 7.06
C GLY A 165 -8.70 20.34 7.42
N PRO A 166 -9.45 21.46 7.53
CA PRO A 166 -8.89 22.74 7.96
C PRO A 166 -8.34 22.77 9.39
N CYS A 167 -8.67 21.80 10.24
CA CYS A 167 -8.16 21.72 11.62
C CYS A 167 -6.71 21.19 11.68
N PHE A 168 -6.17 20.68 10.58
CA PHE A 168 -4.77 20.24 10.52
C PHE A 168 -3.85 21.44 10.28
N GLU A 169 -2.81 21.58 11.10
CA GLU A 169 -1.79 22.64 10.93
C GLU A 169 -1.10 22.59 9.57
N CYS A 170 -0.92 21.37 9.03
CA CYS A 170 -0.33 21.16 7.71
C CYS A 170 -1.00 20.02 6.95
N GLN A 171 -1.21 20.24 5.65
CA GLN A 171 -1.73 19.22 4.76
C GLN A 171 -0.60 18.28 4.35
N ARG A 172 -0.62 17.04 4.86
CA ARG A 172 0.33 16.00 4.46
C ARG A 172 -0.03 15.44 3.08
N HIS A 173 0.99 15.10 2.29
CA HIS A 173 0.81 14.46 0.98
C HIS A 173 -0.08 13.21 1.06
N SER A 174 0.20 12.31 2.01
CA SER A 174 -0.60 11.10 2.26
C SER A 174 -2.07 11.42 2.56
N ASN A 175 -2.35 12.51 3.29
CA ASN A 175 -3.72 12.94 3.54
C ASN A 175 -4.38 13.37 2.23
N SER A 176 -3.71 14.17 1.40
CA SER A 176 -4.26 14.62 0.11
C SER A 176 -4.59 13.46 -0.82
N VAL A 177 -3.68 12.50 -0.97
CA VAL A 177 -3.89 11.29 -1.79
C VAL A 177 -5.09 10.50 -1.27
N LEU A 178 -5.09 10.19 0.03
CA LEU A 178 -6.13 9.36 0.63
C LEU A 178 -7.50 10.05 0.61
N TRP A 179 -7.55 11.35 0.89
CA TRP A 179 -8.79 12.13 0.89
C TRP A 179 -9.37 12.25 -0.52
N GLN A 180 -8.51 12.40 -1.54
CA GLN A 180 -8.95 12.40 -2.92
C GLN A 180 -9.50 11.03 -3.35
N TYR A 181 -8.84 9.95 -2.94
CA TYR A 181 -9.32 8.59 -3.13
C TYR A 181 -10.71 8.38 -2.47
N ILE A 182 -10.90 8.85 -1.24
CA ILE A 182 -12.19 8.77 -0.51
C ILE A 182 -13.30 9.56 -1.23
N ARG A 183 -12.98 10.73 -1.79
CA ARG A 183 -13.96 11.57 -2.51
C ARG A 183 -14.50 10.90 -3.76
N GLN A 184 -13.64 10.22 -4.50
CA GLN A 184 -13.96 9.69 -5.84
C GLN A 184 -14.76 8.39 -5.84
N LYS A 185 -14.91 7.71 -4.69
CA LYS A 185 -15.67 6.45 -4.58
C LYS A 185 -15.36 5.44 -5.70
N GLN A 186 -14.10 5.34 -6.14
CA GLN A 186 -13.77 4.35 -7.16
C GLN A 186 -13.98 2.94 -6.60
N PRO A 187 -14.58 2.01 -7.36
CA PRO A 187 -14.70 0.64 -6.94
C PRO A 187 -13.30 0.03 -6.76
N ILE A 188 -13.19 -0.81 -5.73
CA ILE A 188 -12.09 -1.61 -5.14
C ILE A 188 -11.15 -2.33 -6.15
N GLN A 189 -11.35 -2.16 -7.45
CA GLN A 189 -10.77 -2.99 -8.48
C GLN A 189 -9.44 -2.45 -9.02
N GLN A 190 -9.19 -1.14 -9.02
CA GLN A 190 -8.03 -0.58 -9.70
C GLN A 190 -6.69 -0.89 -9.00
N VAL A 191 -6.62 -0.72 -7.67
CA VAL A 191 -5.41 -1.05 -6.89
C VAL A 191 -5.15 -2.55 -6.91
N LYS A 192 -6.19 -3.38 -6.73
CA LYS A 192 -6.09 -4.83 -6.88
C LYS A 192 -5.60 -5.25 -8.26
N ASN A 193 -6.07 -4.59 -9.32
CA ASN A 193 -5.62 -4.87 -10.69
C ASN A 193 -4.15 -4.45 -10.89
N TYR A 194 -3.70 -3.35 -10.28
CA TYR A 194 -2.30 -2.94 -10.29
C TYR A 194 -1.39 -4.01 -9.68
N TYR A 195 -1.66 -4.49 -8.47
CA TYR A 195 -0.81 -5.52 -7.84
C TYR A 195 -0.96 -6.90 -8.49
N LYS A 196 -2.12 -7.24 -9.09
CA LYS A 196 -2.27 -8.45 -9.91
C LYS A 196 -1.36 -8.43 -11.15
N SER A 197 -1.15 -7.26 -11.74
CA SER A 197 -0.32 -7.08 -12.93
C SER A 197 1.13 -6.71 -12.61
N ASN A 198 1.40 -6.29 -11.38
CA ASN A 198 2.74 -5.96 -10.87
C ASN A 198 2.95 -6.58 -9.49
N PRO A 199 3.18 -7.91 -9.38
CA PRO A 199 3.48 -8.54 -8.11
C PRO A 199 4.77 -7.94 -7.52
N LEU A 200 4.74 -7.59 -6.24
CA LEU A 200 5.92 -7.19 -5.47
C LEU A 200 6.91 -8.37 -5.49
N VAL A 201 8.10 -8.14 -6.03
CA VAL A 201 9.16 -9.16 -6.22
C VAL A 201 9.78 -9.57 -4.88
#